data_AF-A0A7W8ZPX8-F1
#
_entry.id   AF-A0A7W8ZPX8-F1
#
_cell.length_a   1.000
_cell.length_b   1.000
_cell.length_c   1.000
_cell.angle_alpha   90.00
_cell.angle_beta   90.00
_cell.angle_gamma   90.00
#
_symmetry.space_group_name_H-M   'P 1'
#
loop_
_entity.id
_entity.type
_entity.pdbx_description
1 polymer ?
#
loop_
_entity_poly.entity_id
_entity_poly.type
_entity_poly.pdbx_seq_one_letter_code
_entity_poly.pdbx_strand_id
1 'polypeptide(L)'
;MTAKQQLLPAFSSLKYINTYVLPHNLQYKGTTVGGLSAIDFDPESKLYYMISDDRSTINPARFYTAKITLSASGISEVTINGVKTLYQKDGSTYPKLTVSATRTTDPEAMRFNGVTKQLIWTSEGERILKNGDTTLIDPTINIISTQGKYVDSIPLPDNLRMHTIESGPRRNGVLEGLTFADDFKSLYVNLEEPLYQDGPRAEFVRNKAFIRIYKFDLKTKLNTAQYAYELEPVAVRPVKEGGEYNNGIPDILWLGNNRMLITERSYSAGHDGANIKVFLADLQDATNVIYTKSLKDNPASHPVKKKLLLNMDDLGIYIDNIEGATLGPVLPNGHQTVIFVADNNFYKREQSQFMLFEVIP
;
A
#
# COMPACT_ATOMS: atom_id res chain seq x y z
N MET A 1 8.07 -6.39 27.82
CA MET A 1 9.12 -5.97 26.87
C MET A 1 8.47 -5.02 25.87
N THR A 2 9.08 -3.87 25.57
CA THR A 2 8.57 -2.97 24.53
C THR A 2 8.68 -3.67 23.18
N ALA A 3 7.62 -3.66 22.36
CA ALA A 3 7.65 -4.26 21.03
C ALA A 3 8.80 -3.64 20.20
N LYS A 4 9.52 -4.49 19.47
CA LYS A 4 10.57 -4.08 18.52
C LYS A 4 10.17 -4.49 17.12
N GLN A 5 10.61 -3.73 16.13
CA GLN A 5 10.38 -4.14 14.75
C GLN A 5 11.26 -5.32 14.38
N GLN A 6 10.69 -6.23 13.61
CA GLN A 6 11.46 -7.28 12.98
C GLN A 6 12.30 -6.66 11.86
N LEU A 7 13.61 -6.89 11.91
CA LEU A 7 14.53 -6.46 10.87
C LEU A 7 14.91 -7.67 10.03
N LEU A 8 15.01 -7.45 8.73
CA LEU A 8 15.48 -8.47 7.80
C LEU A 8 16.97 -8.27 7.52
N PRO A 9 17.81 -9.32 7.65
CA PRO A 9 19.19 -9.27 7.23
C PRO A 9 19.27 -9.01 5.72
N ALA A 10 20.48 -8.85 5.17
CA ALA A 10 20.65 -8.89 3.73
C ALA A 10 20.15 -10.25 3.19
N PHE A 11 19.48 -10.21 2.04
CA PHE A 11 18.97 -11.39 1.37
C PHE A 11 19.07 -11.21 -0.15
N SER A 12 19.11 -12.33 -0.87
CA SER A 12 19.44 -12.38 -2.29
C SER A 12 18.21 -12.46 -3.19
N SER A 13 17.14 -13.13 -2.76
CA SER A 13 15.91 -13.30 -3.54
C SER A 13 14.69 -13.64 -2.68
N LEU A 14 13.51 -13.58 -3.30
CA LEU A 14 12.25 -14.11 -2.76
C LEU A 14 11.86 -15.36 -3.56
N LYS A 15 11.73 -16.50 -2.88
CA LYS A 15 11.35 -17.76 -3.51
C LYS A 15 9.88 -18.04 -3.26
N TYR A 16 9.11 -18.16 -4.34
CA TYR A 16 7.69 -18.51 -4.26
C TYR A 16 7.49 -19.90 -3.61
N ILE A 17 6.52 -19.99 -2.71
CA ILE A 17 6.10 -21.25 -2.08
C ILE A 17 4.75 -21.69 -2.64
N ASN A 18 3.70 -20.88 -2.41
CA ASN A 18 2.37 -21.16 -2.91
C ASN A 18 1.48 -19.90 -2.89
N THR A 19 0.33 -20.00 -3.55
CA THR A 19 -0.76 -19.03 -3.50
C THR A 19 -1.97 -19.70 -2.87
N TYR A 20 -2.65 -19.00 -1.97
CA TYR A 20 -3.97 -19.34 -1.47
C TYR A 20 -4.97 -18.30 -1.95
N VAL A 21 -6.13 -18.72 -2.43
CA VAL A 21 -7.17 -17.82 -2.95
C VAL A 21 -8.39 -17.88 -2.05
N LEU A 22 -8.83 -16.74 -1.52
CA LEU A 22 -10.11 -16.68 -0.80
C LEU A 22 -11.28 -16.87 -1.79
N PRO A 23 -12.36 -17.56 -1.38
CA PRO A 23 -13.56 -17.63 -2.19
C PRO A 23 -14.10 -16.24 -2.54
N HIS A 24 -14.42 -16.02 -3.82
CA HIS A 24 -15.05 -14.78 -4.25
C HIS A 24 -16.37 -14.55 -3.50
N ASN A 25 -16.61 -13.30 -3.08
CA ASN A 25 -17.76 -12.89 -2.25
C ASN A 25 -17.91 -13.65 -0.92
N LEU A 26 -16.81 -14.13 -0.34
CA LEU A 26 -16.81 -14.71 1.00
C LEU A 26 -17.52 -13.76 1.98
N GLN A 27 -18.54 -14.27 2.67
CA GLN A 27 -19.29 -13.50 3.67
C GLN A 27 -18.71 -13.71 5.06
N TYR A 28 -18.52 -12.61 5.79
CA TYR A 28 -18.12 -12.65 7.19
C TYR A 28 -18.88 -11.60 8.01
N LYS A 29 -19.66 -12.05 9.00
CA LYS A 29 -20.46 -11.21 9.90
C LYS A 29 -21.28 -10.12 9.17
N GLY A 30 -21.92 -10.49 8.07
CA GLY A 30 -22.77 -9.58 7.28
C GLY A 30 -22.00 -8.60 6.38
N THR A 31 -20.71 -8.84 6.15
CA THR A 31 -19.88 -8.07 5.22
C THR A 31 -19.25 -8.98 4.17
N THR A 32 -19.02 -8.45 2.98
CA THR A 32 -18.31 -9.14 1.91
C THR A 32 -16.81 -8.92 2.06
N VAL A 33 -16.04 -10.00 2.22
CA VAL A 33 -14.58 -9.96 2.24
C VAL A 33 -14.08 -9.83 0.80
N GLY A 34 -13.22 -8.84 0.56
CA GLY A 34 -12.69 -8.43 -0.74
C GLY A 34 -12.14 -7.01 -0.64
N GLY A 35 -11.66 -6.44 -1.75
CA GLY A 35 -11.14 -5.08 -1.71
C GLY A 35 -9.82 -4.96 -0.94
N LEU A 36 -9.03 -6.04 -0.83
CA LEU A 36 -7.97 -6.13 0.18
C LEU A 36 -6.72 -5.34 -0.24
N SER A 37 -6.67 -4.05 0.07
CA SER A 37 -5.58 -3.15 -0.32
C SER A 37 -4.37 -3.14 0.62
N ALA A 38 -4.42 -3.85 1.76
CA ALA A 38 -3.24 -4.00 2.61
C ALA A 38 -3.27 -5.25 3.48
N ILE A 39 -2.08 -5.64 3.98
CA ILE A 39 -1.91 -6.67 5.00
C ILE A 39 -0.78 -6.30 5.96
N ASP A 40 -0.97 -6.56 7.25
CA ASP A 40 0.09 -6.48 8.25
C ASP A 40 0.01 -7.58 9.30
N PHE A 41 1.15 -8.10 9.74
CA PHE A 41 1.24 -9.19 10.70
C PHE A 41 1.68 -8.69 12.08
N ASP A 42 0.87 -8.95 13.10
CA ASP A 42 1.28 -8.85 14.50
C ASP A 42 1.85 -10.20 14.97
N PRO A 43 3.17 -10.33 15.16
CA PRO A 43 3.79 -11.59 15.58
C PRO A 43 3.43 -12.00 17.01
N GLU A 44 3.04 -11.05 17.88
CA GLU A 44 2.71 -11.35 19.29
C GLU A 44 1.37 -12.07 19.39
N SER A 45 0.31 -11.51 18.80
CA SER A 45 -1.00 -12.14 18.78
C SER A 45 -1.18 -13.14 17.63
N LYS A 46 -0.22 -13.19 16.68
CA LYS A 46 -0.26 -13.93 15.43
C LYS A 46 -1.49 -13.57 14.58
N LEU A 47 -1.88 -12.30 14.56
CA LEU A 47 -3.04 -11.81 13.80
C LEU A 47 -2.57 -11.04 12.58
N TYR A 48 -3.27 -11.23 11.47
CA TYR A 48 -3.13 -10.39 10.29
C TYR A 48 -4.23 -9.33 10.30
N TYR A 49 -3.88 -8.09 10.02
CA TYR A 49 -4.80 -6.97 9.78
C TYR A 49 -4.83 -6.70 8.29
N MET A 50 -6.03 -6.64 7.71
CA MET A 50 -6.21 -6.36 6.29
C MET A 50 -7.34 -5.35 6.12
N ILE A 51 -7.09 -4.27 5.42
CA ILE A 51 -8.10 -3.23 5.20
C ILE A 51 -8.79 -3.48 3.86
N SER A 52 -10.03 -3.01 3.76
CA SER A 52 -10.82 -3.05 2.53
C SER A 52 -10.93 -1.64 1.95
N ASP A 53 -10.57 -1.49 0.68
CA ASP A 53 -10.67 -0.26 -0.13
C ASP A 53 -12.11 0.13 -0.48
N ASP A 54 -13.10 -0.72 -0.17
CA ASP A 54 -14.50 -0.40 -0.36
C ASP A 54 -14.87 0.90 0.34
N ARG A 55 -15.17 1.91 -0.49
CA ARG A 55 -15.53 3.29 -0.13
C ARG A 55 -16.91 3.43 0.50
N SER A 56 -17.26 2.48 1.37
CA SER A 56 -18.61 2.27 1.90
C SER A 56 -19.68 2.00 0.84
N THR A 57 -19.30 1.50 -0.34
CA THR A 57 -20.23 1.23 -1.44
C THR A 57 -20.96 -0.09 -1.22
N ILE A 58 -20.25 -1.15 -0.83
CA ILE A 58 -20.83 -2.48 -0.57
C ILE A 58 -21.21 -2.61 0.91
N ASN A 59 -20.27 -2.33 1.81
CA ASN A 59 -20.46 -2.32 3.26
C ASN A 59 -19.69 -1.15 3.88
N PRO A 60 -20.03 -0.68 5.10
CA PRO A 60 -19.26 0.39 5.74
C PRO A 60 -17.75 0.14 5.71
N ALA A 61 -16.95 1.19 5.46
CA ALA A 61 -15.49 1.13 5.44
C ALA A 61 -14.95 0.35 6.65
N ARG A 62 -14.03 -0.58 6.41
CA ARG A 62 -13.73 -1.66 7.37
C ARG A 62 -12.33 -2.23 7.19
N PHE A 63 -11.89 -2.92 8.23
CA PHE A 63 -10.77 -3.86 8.14
C PHE A 63 -11.16 -5.21 8.75
N TYR A 64 -10.49 -6.24 8.28
CA TYR A 64 -10.59 -7.62 8.73
C TYR A 64 -9.38 -7.99 9.59
N THR A 65 -9.60 -8.93 10.50
CA THR A 65 -8.50 -9.69 11.09
C THR A 65 -8.57 -11.13 10.62
N ALA A 66 -7.40 -11.76 10.44
CA ALA A 66 -7.31 -13.15 10.02
C ALA A 66 -6.22 -13.93 10.75
N LYS A 67 -6.32 -15.26 10.66
CA LYS A 67 -5.24 -16.21 10.91
C LYS A 67 -4.83 -16.82 9.58
N ILE A 68 -3.52 -16.88 9.32
CA ILE A 68 -2.97 -17.59 8.18
C ILE A 68 -2.18 -18.77 8.74
N THR A 69 -2.61 -19.98 8.40
CA THR A 69 -1.97 -21.23 8.84
C THR A 69 -1.05 -21.73 7.75
N LEU A 70 0.19 -22.06 8.13
CA LEU A 70 1.17 -22.66 7.25
C LEU A 70 1.28 -24.17 7.48
N SER A 71 1.48 -24.90 6.40
CA SER A 71 1.81 -26.32 6.34
C SER A 71 3.17 -26.52 5.67
N ALA A 72 3.61 -27.77 5.53
CA ALA A 72 4.85 -28.08 4.80
C ALA A 72 4.82 -27.64 3.31
N SER A 73 3.64 -27.47 2.72
CA SER A 73 3.45 -27.01 1.34
C SER A 73 3.08 -25.52 1.22
N GLY A 74 3.22 -24.74 2.30
CA GLY A 74 2.90 -23.31 2.33
C GLY A 74 1.55 -23.01 3.00
N ILE A 75 0.88 -21.90 2.62
CA ILE A 75 -0.41 -21.49 3.20
C ILE A 75 -1.44 -22.60 2.99
N SER A 76 -1.94 -23.18 4.07
CA SER A 76 -2.99 -24.20 4.04
C SER A 76 -4.37 -23.61 4.26
N GLU A 77 -4.46 -22.48 4.97
CA GLU A 77 -5.74 -21.85 5.31
C GLU A 77 -5.56 -20.36 5.60
N VAL A 78 -6.51 -19.55 5.13
CA VAL A 78 -6.72 -18.16 5.56
C VAL A 78 -8.11 -18.06 6.20
N THR A 79 -8.15 -17.89 7.52
CA THR A 79 -9.40 -17.81 8.29
C THR A 79 -9.67 -16.39 8.74
N ILE A 80 -10.71 -15.76 8.18
CA ILE A 80 -11.21 -14.48 8.68
C ILE A 80 -11.83 -14.68 10.06
N ASN A 81 -11.35 -13.94 11.07
CA ASN A 81 -11.76 -14.11 12.47
C ASN A 81 -12.24 -12.81 13.13
N GLY A 82 -12.23 -11.70 12.39
CA GLY A 82 -12.77 -10.43 12.86
C GLY A 82 -13.04 -9.47 11.72
N VAL A 83 -13.97 -8.55 11.98
CA VAL A 83 -14.24 -7.37 11.14
C VAL A 83 -14.51 -6.20 12.08
N LYS A 84 -14.01 -5.02 11.72
CA LYS A 84 -14.22 -3.77 12.45
C LYS A 84 -14.50 -2.65 11.45
N THR A 85 -15.52 -1.86 11.75
CA THR A 85 -15.84 -0.65 10.99
C THR A 85 -14.86 0.46 11.33
N LEU A 86 -14.41 1.20 10.33
CA LEU A 86 -13.65 2.43 10.48
C LEU A 86 -14.62 3.57 10.81
N TYR A 87 -14.36 4.27 11.91
CA TYR A 87 -15.19 5.39 12.34
C TYR A 87 -14.47 6.72 12.13
N GLN A 88 -15.26 7.73 11.76
CA GLN A 88 -14.84 9.12 11.74
C GLN A 88 -14.58 9.63 13.17
N LYS A 89 -13.95 10.81 13.28
CA LYS A 89 -13.69 11.48 14.56
C LYS A 89 -14.95 11.74 15.39
N ASP A 90 -16.09 11.98 14.75
CA ASP A 90 -17.38 12.18 15.42
C ASP A 90 -18.08 10.87 15.82
N GLY A 91 -17.45 9.71 15.56
CA GLY A 91 -17.99 8.38 15.86
C GLY A 91 -18.97 7.83 14.82
N SER A 92 -19.27 8.60 13.76
CA SER A 92 -20.09 8.11 12.66
C SER A 92 -19.29 7.22 11.69
N THR A 93 -19.99 6.42 10.88
CA THR A 93 -19.36 5.65 9.80
C THR A 93 -19.10 6.55 8.59
N TYR A 94 -18.12 6.20 7.76
CA TYR A 94 -17.89 6.90 6.50
C TYR A 94 -19.05 6.64 5.52
N PRO A 95 -19.73 7.66 4.98
CA PRO A 95 -20.71 7.49 3.91
C PRO A 95 -20.03 7.15 2.58
N LYS A 96 -20.80 6.55 1.66
CA LYS A 96 -20.41 6.43 0.25
C LYS A 96 -20.31 7.80 -0.42
N LEU A 97 -19.47 7.91 -1.44
CA LEU A 97 -19.24 9.15 -2.19
C LEU A 97 -20.55 9.79 -2.69
N THR A 98 -21.51 9.00 -3.17
CA THR A 98 -22.80 9.50 -3.69
C THR A 98 -23.73 10.09 -2.61
N VAL A 99 -23.42 9.88 -1.32
CA VAL A 99 -24.19 10.44 -0.19
C VAL A 99 -23.49 11.67 0.37
N SER A 100 -22.15 11.69 0.39
CA SER A 100 -21.38 12.87 0.82
C SER A 100 -20.03 12.93 0.13
N ALA A 101 -19.87 13.93 -0.73
CA ALA A 101 -18.64 14.19 -1.48
C ALA A 101 -17.48 14.71 -0.62
N THR A 102 -17.68 15.02 0.66
CA THR A 102 -16.63 15.59 1.54
C THR A 102 -16.31 14.73 2.75
N ARG A 103 -17.07 13.66 2.97
CA ARG A 103 -16.96 12.81 4.16
C ARG A 103 -16.70 11.35 3.86
N THR A 104 -16.62 10.96 2.59
CA THR A 104 -16.28 9.59 2.21
C THR A 104 -14.79 9.30 2.47
N THR A 105 -14.40 8.05 2.25
CA THR A 105 -13.02 7.59 2.38
C THR A 105 -12.70 6.61 1.26
N ASP A 106 -11.42 6.47 0.99
CA ASP A 106 -10.83 5.50 0.06
C ASP A 106 -9.69 4.79 0.80
N PRO A 107 -9.94 3.69 1.54
CA PRO A 107 -8.95 3.11 2.46
C PRO A 107 -7.86 2.29 1.74
N GLU A 108 -6.59 2.64 1.92
CA GLU A 108 -5.46 1.94 1.26
C GLU A 108 -4.54 1.21 2.25
N ALA A 109 -3.35 1.71 2.58
CA ALA A 109 -2.47 0.97 3.47
C ALA A 109 -3.00 0.87 4.92
N MET A 110 -2.60 -0.19 5.63
CA MET A 110 -2.77 -0.35 7.08
C MET A 110 -1.54 -1.03 7.70
N ARG A 111 -1.09 -0.55 8.87
CA ARG A 111 -0.07 -1.22 9.71
C ARG A 111 -0.42 -1.16 11.20
N PHE A 112 -0.03 -2.19 11.94
CA PHE A 112 -0.18 -2.32 13.38
C PHE A 112 1.05 -1.82 14.13
N ASN A 113 0.84 -0.90 15.08
CA ASN A 113 1.88 -0.42 15.96
C ASN A 113 1.97 -1.31 17.21
N GLY A 114 2.99 -2.16 17.28
CA GLY A 114 3.18 -3.08 18.40
C GLY A 114 3.43 -2.41 19.75
N VAL A 115 3.85 -1.13 19.78
CA VAL A 115 4.13 -0.36 21.00
C VAL A 115 2.85 0.28 21.55
N THR A 116 2.10 0.99 20.69
CA THR A 116 0.87 1.68 21.12
C THR A 116 -0.37 0.81 21.07
N LYS A 117 -0.29 -0.36 20.41
CA LYS A 117 -1.42 -1.27 20.14
C LYS A 117 -2.55 -0.58 19.36
N GLN A 118 -2.16 0.27 18.41
CA GLN A 118 -3.04 1.01 17.50
C GLN A 118 -2.76 0.60 16.05
N LEU A 119 -3.67 0.95 15.15
CA LEU A 119 -3.47 0.81 13.71
C LEU A 119 -3.29 2.21 13.10
N ILE A 120 -2.39 2.31 12.12
CA ILE A 120 -2.32 3.47 11.22
C ILE A 120 -2.77 3.02 9.84
N TRP A 121 -3.61 3.81 9.19
CA TRP A 121 -4.06 3.55 7.83
C TRP A 121 -4.13 4.83 7.00
N THR A 122 -3.99 4.72 5.67
CA THR A 122 -4.13 5.86 4.76
C THR A 122 -5.48 5.85 4.06
N SER A 123 -5.95 7.06 3.71
CA SER A 123 -6.95 7.18 2.67
C SER A 123 -6.41 7.96 1.48
N GLU A 124 -6.73 7.49 0.28
CA GLU A 124 -6.29 8.09 -0.98
C GLU A 124 -6.84 9.51 -1.20
N GLY A 125 -8.09 9.74 -0.79
CA GLY A 125 -8.81 10.99 -1.02
C GLY A 125 -9.66 10.93 -2.30
N GLU A 126 -9.91 12.08 -2.94
CA GLU A 126 -10.64 12.13 -4.20
C GLU A 126 -10.38 13.46 -4.93
N ARG A 127 -10.26 13.40 -6.26
CA ARG A 127 -10.08 14.58 -7.11
C ARG A 127 -10.91 14.48 -8.38
N ILE A 128 -12.19 14.85 -8.28
CA ILE A 128 -13.10 14.91 -9.43
C ILE A 128 -13.23 16.37 -9.87
N LEU A 129 -12.84 16.64 -11.12
CA LEU A 129 -13.00 17.93 -11.77
C LEU A 129 -13.87 17.75 -13.02
N LYS A 130 -15.18 17.91 -12.89
CA LYS A 130 -16.13 17.91 -14.01
C LYS A 130 -17.00 19.17 -13.93
N ASN A 131 -17.56 19.58 -15.07
CA ASN A 131 -18.47 20.74 -15.12
C ASN A 131 -19.67 20.51 -14.19
N GLY A 132 -19.77 21.32 -13.13
CA GLY A 132 -20.84 21.22 -12.13
C GLY A 132 -20.64 20.14 -11.05
N ASP A 133 -19.53 19.39 -11.08
CA ASP A 133 -19.21 18.34 -10.12
C ASP A 133 -17.71 18.39 -9.77
N THR A 134 -17.40 19.20 -8.76
CA THR A 134 -16.05 19.35 -8.20
C THR A 134 -16.02 18.73 -6.82
N THR A 135 -15.25 17.64 -6.68
CA THR A 135 -15.00 16.98 -5.41
C THR A 135 -13.50 16.96 -5.15
N LEU A 136 -13.08 17.61 -4.06
CA LEU A 136 -11.72 17.57 -3.55
C LEU A 136 -11.76 17.04 -2.13
N ILE A 137 -11.21 15.86 -1.93
CA ILE A 137 -10.99 15.25 -0.61
C ILE A 137 -9.50 15.01 -0.50
N ASP A 138 -8.85 15.66 0.46
CA ASP A 138 -7.44 15.41 0.74
C ASP A 138 -7.21 13.96 1.17
N PRO A 139 -6.06 13.35 0.84
CA PRO A 139 -5.66 12.08 1.43
C PRO A 139 -5.56 12.21 2.95
N THR A 140 -5.60 11.11 3.70
CA THR A 140 -5.42 11.17 5.16
C THR A 140 -4.52 10.07 5.68
N ILE A 141 -3.89 10.31 6.83
CA ILE A 141 -3.15 9.29 7.58
C ILE A 141 -3.78 9.23 8.97
N ASN A 142 -4.57 8.20 9.22
CA ASN A 142 -5.43 8.06 10.37
C ASN A 142 -4.84 7.09 11.39
N ILE A 143 -4.97 7.41 12.68
CA ILE A 143 -4.59 6.57 13.80
C ILE A 143 -5.87 6.11 14.49
N ILE A 144 -6.06 4.80 14.61
CA ILE A 144 -7.27 4.19 15.17
C ILE A 144 -6.92 3.16 16.24
N SER A 145 -7.87 2.88 17.11
CA SER A 145 -7.81 1.69 17.97
C SER A 145 -8.01 0.41 17.15
N THR A 146 -7.63 -0.74 17.70
CA THR A 146 -7.94 -2.07 17.12
C THR A 146 -9.45 -2.39 17.07
N GLN A 147 -10.30 -1.49 17.56
CA GLN A 147 -11.75 -1.56 17.40
C GLN A 147 -12.29 -0.64 16.30
N GLY A 148 -11.41 -0.01 15.51
CA GLY A 148 -11.80 0.88 14.40
C GLY A 148 -12.18 2.31 14.81
N LYS A 149 -12.19 2.61 16.12
CA LYS A 149 -12.46 3.97 16.61
C LYS A 149 -11.30 4.91 16.29
N TYR A 150 -11.61 6.06 15.71
CA TYR A 150 -10.67 7.16 15.53
C TYR A 150 -9.99 7.52 16.86
N VAL A 151 -8.67 7.69 16.81
CA VAL A 151 -7.86 8.22 17.92
C VAL A 151 -7.27 9.55 17.52
N ASP A 152 -6.61 9.60 16.37
CA ASP A 152 -5.86 10.78 15.92
C ASP A 152 -5.54 10.71 14.43
N SER A 153 -4.79 11.68 13.90
CA SER A 153 -4.24 11.68 12.55
C SER A 153 -2.84 12.31 12.51
N ILE A 154 -2.12 12.06 11.42
CA ILE A 154 -0.86 12.73 11.09
C ILE A 154 -1.16 13.89 10.13
N PRO A 155 -0.72 15.12 10.43
CA PRO A 155 -0.92 16.26 9.54
C PRO A 155 -0.28 16.05 8.17
N LEU A 156 -1.01 16.38 7.11
CA LEU A 156 -0.51 16.30 5.74
C LEU A 156 0.46 17.44 5.42
N PRO A 157 1.59 17.15 4.78
CA PRO A 157 2.38 18.12 4.03
C PRO A 157 1.55 18.87 2.99
N ASP A 158 1.87 20.14 2.75
CA ASP A 158 1.13 21.00 1.80
C ASP A 158 1.12 20.45 0.37
N ASN A 159 2.18 19.75 -0.04
CA ASN A 159 2.26 19.15 -1.39
C ASN A 159 1.34 17.93 -1.59
N LEU A 160 0.67 17.46 -0.54
CA LEU A 160 -0.35 16.40 -0.61
C LEU A 160 -1.78 16.95 -0.60
N ARG A 161 -1.98 18.26 -0.63
CA ARG A 161 -3.32 18.86 -0.70
C ARG A 161 -3.89 18.76 -2.11
N MET A 162 -5.17 18.42 -2.20
CA MET A 162 -5.89 18.38 -3.46
C MET A 162 -6.20 19.80 -3.95
N HIS A 163 -5.94 20.05 -5.23
CA HIS A 163 -6.19 21.33 -5.87
C HIS A 163 -7.03 21.19 -7.14
N THR A 164 -7.75 22.25 -7.50
CA THR A 164 -8.48 22.35 -8.79
C THR A 164 -7.56 22.53 -9.99
N ILE A 165 -6.33 23.01 -9.76
CA ILE A 165 -5.28 23.12 -10.78
C ILE A 165 -4.38 21.89 -10.78
N GLU A 166 -3.51 21.77 -11.78
CA GLU A 166 -2.47 20.73 -11.86
C GLU A 166 -1.34 21.00 -10.83
N SER A 167 -1.66 20.81 -9.56
CA SER A 167 -0.75 20.92 -8.42
C SER A 167 -1.14 19.90 -7.37
N GLY A 168 -0.15 19.31 -6.70
CA GLY A 168 -0.37 18.29 -5.69
C GLY A 168 -0.75 16.94 -6.31
N PRO A 169 -1.51 16.11 -5.57
CA PRO A 169 -1.83 14.76 -6.01
C PRO A 169 -2.72 14.71 -7.25
N ARG A 170 -2.57 13.60 -7.98
CA ARG A 170 -3.47 13.21 -9.07
C ARG A 170 -4.65 12.43 -8.50
N ARG A 171 -5.66 12.19 -9.32
CA ARG A 171 -6.74 11.26 -8.98
C ARG A 171 -6.22 9.83 -9.19
N ASN A 172 -6.50 8.90 -8.28
CA ASN A 172 -6.15 7.49 -8.42
C ASN A 172 -4.63 7.31 -8.62
N GLY A 173 -3.87 7.63 -7.58
CA GLY A 173 -2.40 7.67 -7.54
C GLY A 173 -1.81 8.33 -6.29
N VAL A 174 -2.49 8.31 -5.13
CA VAL A 174 -2.07 9.03 -3.91
C VAL A 174 -1.47 8.10 -2.84
N LEU A 175 -1.91 8.14 -1.58
CA LEU A 175 -1.23 7.50 -0.46
C LEU A 175 -1.63 6.03 -0.31
N GLU A 176 -0.80 5.16 -0.88
CA GLU A 176 -1.15 3.75 -1.11
C GLU A 176 -0.42 2.81 -0.16
N GLY A 177 0.89 3.00 0.04
CA GLY A 177 1.69 2.21 0.97
C GLY A 177 2.11 2.96 2.24
N LEU A 178 2.23 2.24 3.36
CA LEU A 178 2.82 2.76 4.60
C LEU A 178 3.59 1.70 5.39
N THR A 179 4.66 2.09 6.09
CA THR A 179 5.43 1.18 6.94
C THR A 179 6.09 1.89 8.12
N PHE A 180 6.18 1.21 9.26
CA PHE A 180 6.92 1.71 10.42
C PHE A 180 8.42 1.55 10.22
N ALA A 181 9.21 2.41 10.86
CA ALA A 181 10.66 2.28 10.93
C ALA A 181 11.19 2.75 12.31
N ASP A 182 12.49 2.50 12.54
CA ASP A 182 13.22 2.98 13.72
C ASP A 182 12.59 2.56 15.06
N ASP A 183 12.11 1.31 15.14
CA ASP A 183 11.34 0.76 16.28
C ASP A 183 10.06 1.57 16.56
N PHE A 184 9.23 1.75 15.53
CA PHE A 184 7.96 2.50 15.60
C PHE A 184 8.11 3.98 15.97
N LYS A 185 9.29 4.57 15.75
CA LYS A 185 9.53 6.02 15.93
C LYS A 185 9.29 6.81 14.66
N SER A 186 9.46 6.17 13.51
CA SER A 186 9.25 6.76 12.19
C SER A 186 8.11 6.06 11.47
N LEU A 187 7.41 6.80 10.63
CA LEU A 187 6.47 6.26 9.65
C LEU A 187 6.92 6.69 8.25
N TYR A 188 6.99 5.74 7.33
CA TYR A 188 7.10 6.02 5.91
C TYR A 188 5.76 5.82 5.22
N VAL A 189 5.45 6.69 4.26
CA VAL A 189 4.26 6.61 3.40
C VAL A 189 4.68 6.99 1.98
N ASN A 190 4.19 6.33 0.94
CA ASN A 190 4.49 6.70 -0.45
C ASN A 190 3.27 7.24 -1.18
N LEU A 191 3.53 8.03 -2.22
CA LEU A 191 2.58 8.18 -3.32
C LEU A 191 2.69 6.96 -4.25
N GLU A 192 1.58 6.47 -4.80
CA GLU A 192 1.60 5.47 -5.87
C GLU A 192 2.13 6.09 -7.17
N GLU A 193 1.74 7.33 -7.48
CA GLU A 193 2.15 8.01 -8.72
C GLU A 193 2.65 9.46 -8.51
N PRO A 194 3.32 10.04 -9.51
CA PRO A 194 3.92 11.37 -9.38
C PRO A 194 2.89 12.48 -9.15
N LEU A 195 3.20 13.40 -8.23
CA LEU A 195 2.50 14.69 -8.14
C LEU A 195 2.59 15.43 -9.47
N TYR A 196 1.62 16.31 -9.76
CA TYR A 196 1.62 17.09 -11.01
C TYR A 196 2.94 17.83 -11.26
N GLN A 197 3.50 18.44 -10.23
CA GLN A 197 4.74 19.21 -10.29
C GLN A 197 6.01 18.34 -10.27
N ASP A 198 5.92 17.05 -9.96
CA ASP A 198 7.11 16.19 -9.84
C ASP A 198 7.44 15.43 -11.12
N GLY A 199 6.47 15.24 -12.03
CA GLY A 199 6.72 14.61 -13.31
C GLY A 199 5.47 14.05 -14.00
N PRO A 200 5.66 13.41 -15.18
CA PRO A 200 4.61 12.65 -15.85
C PRO A 200 4.28 11.36 -15.07
N ARG A 201 3.12 10.74 -15.36
CA ARG A 201 2.88 9.34 -14.98
C ARG A 201 3.85 8.41 -15.71
N ALA A 202 4.03 7.19 -15.21
CA ALA A 202 4.88 6.19 -15.87
C ALA A 202 4.35 5.89 -17.29
N GLU A 203 5.28 5.77 -18.24
CA GLU A 203 4.99 5.43 -19.64
C GLU A 203 5.68 4.12 -20.01
N PHE A 204 5.50 3.66 -21.26
CA PHE A 204 6.15 2.43 -21.78
C PHE A 204 7.68 2.53 -21.93
N VAL A 205 8.24 3.72 -21.71
CA VAL A 205 9.68 3.97 -21.65
C VAL A 205 9.98 4.80 -20.41
N ARG A 206 11.19 4.67 -19.89
CA ARG A 206 11.62 5.42 -18.71
C ARG A 206 11.54 6.91 -18.99
N ASN A 207 10.76 7.63 -18.20
CA ASN A 207 10.36 9.01 -18.49
C ASN A 207 10.42 9.94 -17.27
N LYS A 208 11.24 9.61 -16.26
CA LYS A 208 11.39 10.38 -15.02
C LYS A 208 10.08 10.53 -14.25
N ALA A 209 9.26 9.48 -14.20
CA ALA A 209 8.08 9.39 -13.34
C ALA A 209 8.52 9.24 -11.87
N PHE A 210 8.80 10.38 -11.22
CA PHE A 210 9.25 10.43 -9.83
C PHE A 210 8.08 10.53 -8.85
N ILE A 211 8.00 9.58 -7.93
CA ILE A 211 7.12 9.64 -6.75
C ILE A 211 7.91 10.09 -5.53
N ARG A 212 7.17 10.45 -4.48
CA ARG A 212 7.75 10.79 -3.17
C ARG A 212 7.44 9.71 -2.13
N ILE A 213 8.46 9.34 -1.37
CA ILE A 213 8.35 8.57 -0.13
C ILE A 213 8.57 9.55 1.03
N TYR A 214 7.55 9.73 1.86
CA TYR A 214 7.51 10.67 2.98
C TYR A 214 7.94 9.97 4.27
N LYS A 215 8.80 10.60 5.06
CA LYS A 215 9.15 10.19 6.43
C LYS A 215 8.49 11.12 7.44
N PHE A 216 7.80 10.55 8.42
CA PHE A 216 7.24 11.26 9.55
C PHE A 216 7.90 10.80 10.85
N ASP A 217 8.19 11.73 11.75
CA ASP A 217 8.48 11.40 13.15
C ASP A 217 7.16 11.20 13.90
N LEU A 218 6.93 10.03 14.49
CA LEU A 218 5.63 9.69 15.09
C LEU A 218 5.35 10.39 16.42
N LYS A 219 6.39 10.90 17.10
CA LYS A 219 6.22 11.64 18.35
C LYS A 219 5.72 13.06 18.09
N THR A 220 6.33 13.74 17.12
CA THR A 220 6.04 15.13 16.75
C THR A 220 4.99 15.22 15.63
N LYS A 221 4.78 14.12 14.89
CA LYS A 221 3.96 14.00 13.68
C LYS A 221 4.41 14.88 12.52
N LEU A 222 5.62 15.41 12.58
CA LEU A 222 6.16 16.26 11.53
C LEU A 222 6.70 15.40 10.39
N ASN A 223 6.45 15.84 9.15
CA ASN A 223 7.18 15.33 8.01
C ASN A 223 8.64 15.81 8.12
N THR A 224 9.58 14.88 8.25
CA THR A 224 11.00 15.17 8.51
C THR A 224 11.88 14.94 7.27
N ALA A 225 11.42 14.11 6.34
CA ALA A 225 12.09 13.92 5.06
C ALA A 225 11.09 13.52 3.96
N GLN A 226 11.50 13.75 2.72
CA GLN A 226 10.87 13.17 1.54
C GLN A 226 12.00 12.66 0.63
N TYR A 227 11.79 11.53 -0.05
CA TYR A 227 12.78 10.92 -0.94
C TYR A 227 12.16 10.67 -2.31
N ALA A 228 12.90 11.02 -3.36
CA ALA A 228 12.47 10.79 -4.73
C ALA A 228 12.76 9.34 -5.16
N TYR A 229 11.74 8.66 -5.68
CA TYR A 229 11.83 7.32 -6.24
C TYR A 229 11.32 7.35 -7.69
N GLU A 230 12.09 6.83 -8.63
CA GLU A 230 11.66 6.76 -10.03
C GLU A 230 10.99 5.41 -10.30
N LEU A 231 9.75 5.44 -10.81
CA LEU A 231 9.02 4.23 -11.20
C LEU A 231 9.66 3.53 -12.40
N GLU A 232 9.49 2.22 -12.52
CA GLU A 232 9.76 1.54 -13.78
C GLU A 232 8.74 1.93 -14.87
N PRO A 233 9.07 1.69 -16.15
CA PRO A 233 8.10 1.78 -17.22
C PRO A 233 6.92 0.81 -17.02
N VAL A 234 5.78 1.17 -17.59
CA VAL A 234 4.61 0.30 -17.73
C VAL A 234 5.04 -0.98 -18.45
N ALA A 235 4.69 -2.14 -17.88
CA ALA A 235 5.28 -3.42 -18.28
C ALA A 235 4.90 -3.85 -19.70
N VAL A 236 3.64 -3.65 -20.08
CA VAL A 236 3.09 -4.02 -21.38
C VAL A 236 2.19 -2.92 -21.92
N ARG A 237 1.92 -2.91 -23.22
CA ARG A 237 0.93 -2.00 -23.80
C ARG A 237 -0.48 -2.60 -23.69
N PRO A 238 -1.53 -1.79 -23.51
CA PRO A 238 -2.90 -2.26 -23.65
C PRO A 238 -3.12 -2.95 -25.00
N VAL A 239 -4.02 -3.95 -25.03
CA VAL A 239 -4.32 -4.71 -26.26
C VAL A 239 -4.97 -3.82 -27.33
N LYS A 240 -5.73 -2.82 -26.91
CA LYS A 240 -6.37 -1.84 -27.80
C LYS A 240 -5.71 -0.48 -27.63
N GLU A 241 -5.49 0.21 -28.75
CA GLU A 241 -5.03 1.59 -28.74
C GLU A 241 -5.98 2.49 -27.91
N GLY A 242 -5.41 3.36 -27.09
CA GLY A 242 -6.17 4.21 -26.16
C GLY A 242 -6.71 3.50 -24.92
N GLY A 243 -6.39 2.22 -24.70
CA GLY A 243 -6.71 1.52 -23.46
C GLY A 243 -6.00 2.11 -22.23
N GLU A 244 -6.58 1.90 -21.05
CA GLU A 244 -6.02 2.37 -19.78
C GLU A 244 -4.76 1.58 -19.40
N TYR A 245 -3.81 2.27 -18.78
CA TYR A 245 -2.58 1.68 -18.23
C TYR A 245 -2.02 2.54 -17.11
N ASN A 246 -1.25 1.92 -16.22
CA ASN A 246 -0.46 2.61 -15.21
C ASN A 246 0.73 1.74 -14.74
N ASN A 247 1.62 2.36 -13.98
CA ASN A 247 2.55 1.67 -13.09
C ASN A 247 2.75 2.57 -11.87
N GLY A 248 2.70 1.98 -10.68
CA GLY A 248 2.78 2.71 -9.42
C GLY A 248 3.22 1.83 -8.26
N ILE A 249 3.34 2.44 -7.07
CA ILE A 249 3.71 1.73 -5.84
C ILE A 249 2.48 1.53 -4.95
N PRO A 250 1.90 0.32 -4.94
CA PRO A 250 0.81 0.01 -4.01
C PRO A 250 1.27 -0.16 -2.55
N ASP A 251 2.48 -0.68 -2.31
CA ASP A 251 2.92 -0.95 -0.93
C ASP A 251 4.44 -0.86 -0.73
N ILE A 252 4.80 -0.50 0.51
CA ILE A 252 6.18 -0.45 0.99
C ILE A 252 6.31 -1.20 2.32
N LEU A 253 7.42 -1.92 2.50
CA LEU A 253 7.67 -2.70 3.73
C LEU A 253 9.10 -2.51 4.23
N TRP A 254 9.26 -1.88 5.40
CA TRP A 254 10.56 -1.62 6.00
C TRP A 254 11.29 -2.92 6.39
N LEU A 255 12.57 -2.98 6.06
CA LEU A 255 13.44 -4.12 6.35
C LEU A 255 14.53 -3.81 7.37
N GLY A 256 14.73 -2.54 7.72
CA GLY A 256 15.85 -2.08 8.54
C GLY A 256 17.01 -1.52 7.74
N ASN A 257 17.89 -0.80 8.43
CA ASN A 257 19.11 -0.22 7.87
C ASN A 257 18.86 0.63 6.61
N ASN A 258 17.85 1.52 6.64
CA ASN A 258 17.47 2.36 5.49
C ASN A 258 17.02 1.60 4.24
N ARG A 259 16.61 0.34 4.40
CA ARG A 259 16.08 -0.49 3.31
C ARG A 259 14.62 -0.82 3.50
N MET A 260 13.91 -0.91 2.38
CA MET A 260 12.52 -1.37 2.32
C MET A 260 12.28 -2.21 1.06
N LEU A 261 11.32 -3.14 1.13
CA LEU A 261 10.71 -3.66 -0.08
C LEU A 261 9.78 -2.59 -0.65
N ILE A 262 9.81 -2.46 -1.97
CA ILE A 262 8.85 -1.66 -2.74
C ILE A 262 8.22 -2.59 -3.75
N THR A 263 6.90 -2.72 -3.68
CA THR A 263 6.10 -3.39 -4.71
C THR A 263 5.77 -2.34 -5.76
N GLU A 264 6.12 -2.58 -7.02
CA GLU A 264 5.57 -1.86 -8.16
C GLU A 264 4.55 -2.74 -8.87
N ARG A 265 3.41 -2.14 -9.22
CA ARG A 265 2.30 -2.81 -9.88
C ARG A 265 1.96 -2.05 -11.16
N SER A 266 2.02 -2.76 -12.28
CA SER A 266 1.65 -2.24 -13.59
C SER A 266 0.40 -2.93 -14.11
N TYR A 267 -0.59 -2.13 -14.47
CA TYR A 267 -1.82 -2.57 -15.13
C TYR A 267 -1.86 -2.09 -16.60
N SER A 268 -2.47 -2.89 -17.46
CA SER A 268 -2.74 -2.52 -18.85
C SER A 268 -3.98 -3.22 -19.38
N ALA A 269 -4.93 -2.43 -19.88
CA ALA A 269 -6.24 -2.92 -20.27
C ALA A 269 -6.19 -3.98 -21.38
N GLY A 270 -6.99 -5.04 -21.21
CA GLY A 270 -7.13 -6.14 -22.16
C GLY A 270 -6.18 -7.31 -21.92
N HIS A 271 -5.29 -7.22 -20.93
CA HIS A 271 -4.55 -8.36 -20.38
C HIS A 271 -5.24 -8.89 -19.12
N ASP A 272 -4.96 -10.15 -18.78
CA ASP A 272 -5.42 -10.75 -17.53
C ASP A 272 -4.42 -10.43 -16.41
N GLY A 273 -4.91 -9.98 -15.26
CA GLY A 273 -4.10 -9.72 -14.07
C GLY A 273 -3.22 -8.46 -14.15
N ALA A 274 -2.19 -8.41 -13.32
CA ALA A 274 -1.23 -7.31 -13.23
C ALA A 274 0.22 -7.82 -13.29
N ASN A 275 1.13 -6.96 -13.77
CA ASN A 275 2.57 -7.24 -13.75
C ASN A 275 3.17 -6.67 -12.46
N ILE A 276 3.75 -7.53 -11.63
CA ILE A 276 4.26 -7.16 -10.31
C ILE A 276 5.77 -7.31 -10.26
N LYS A 277 6.46 -6.24 -9.84
CA LYS A 277 7.89 -6.24 -9.58
C LYS A 277 8.15 -5.83 -8.14
N VAL A 278 9.02 -6.56 -7.46
CA VAL A 278 9.42 -6.24 -6.09
C VAL A 278 10.88 -5.83 -6.08
N PHE A 279 11.15 -4.67 -5.51
CA PHE A 279 12.47 -4.08 -5.43
C PHE A 279 12.96 -4.00 -3.99
N LEU A 280 14.26 -4.21 -3.79
CA LEU A 280 14.97 -3.73 -2.61
C LEU A 280 15.35 -2.27 -2.84
N ALA A 281 14.72 -1.36 -2.11
CA ALA A 281 15.06 0.06 -2.10
C ALA A 281 16.05 0.37 -0.98
N ASP A 282 17.03 1.21 -1.28
CA ASP A 282 18.05 1.70 -0.33
C ASP A 282 18.02 3.24 -0.28
N LEU A 283 17.72 3.76 0.90
CA LEU A 283 17.57 5.18 1.20
C LEU A 283 18.83 5.77 1.86
N GLN A 284 19.88 4.98 2.13
CA GLN A 284 21.06 5.40 2.91
C GLN A 284 21.70 6.71 2.42
N ASP A 285 21.83 6.86 1.10
CA ASP A 285 22.41 8.05 0.46
C ASP A 285 21.36 8.92 -0.26
N ALA A 286 20.07 8.62 -0.08
CA ALA A 286 19.01 9.31 -0.81
C ALA A 286 18.91 10.77 -0.36
N THR A 287 18.81 11.67 -1.33
CA THR A 287 18.71 13.11 -1.06
C THR A 287 17.36 13.42 -0.42
N ASN A 288 17.36 14.11 0.72
CA ASN A 288 16.14 14.63 1.31
C ASN A 288 15.61 15.80 0.47
N VAL A 289 14.47 15.59 -0.19
CA VAL A 289 13.81 16.54 -1.09
C VAL A 289 12.63 17.27 -0.44
N ILE A 290 12.53 17.28 0.90
CA ILE A 290 11.41 17.89 1.63
C ILE A 290 11.12 19.35 1.24
N TYR A 291 12.15 20.14 0.92
CA TYR A 291 12.02 21.54 0.48
C TYR A 291 12.02 21.72 -1.05
N THR A 292 12.12 20.63 -1.80
CA THR A 292 12.10 20.67 -3.27
C THR A 292 10.66 20.81 -3.73
N LYS A 293 10.32 21.91 -4.40
CA LYS A 293 8.94 22.19 -4.86
C LYS A 293 8.51 21.32 -6.04
N SER A 294 9.45 20.98 -6.92
CA SER A 294 9.20 20.25 -8.18
C SER A 294 10.42 19.37 -8.48
N LEU A 295 10.23 18.05 -8.48
CA LEU A 295 11.27 17.08 -8.88
C LEU A 295 11.54 17.09 -10.39
N LYS A 296 10.60 17.61 -11.20
CA LYS A 296 10.79 17.81 -12.63
C LYS A 296 11.82 18.90 -12.92
N ASP A 297 11.70 20.02 -12.22
CA ASP A 297 12.57 21.20 -12.45
C ASP A 297 13.86 21.12 -11.63
N ASN A 298 13.79 20.51 -10.44
CA ASN A 298 14.92 20.34 -9.52
C ASN A 298 15.01 18.86 -9.11
N PRO A 299 15.51 17.98 -10.01
CA PRO A 299 15.60 16.56 -9.72
C PRO A 299 16.53 16.29 -8.53
N ALA A 300 16.22 15.25 -7.77
CA ALA A 300 17.08 14.80 -6.68
C ALA A 300 18.48 14.45 -7.21
N SER A 301 19.53 14.93 -6.53
CA SER A 301 20.92 14.59 -6.92
C SER A 301 21.19 13.09 -6.75
N HIS A 302 20.63 12.50 -5.69
CA HIS A 302 20.65 11.06 -5.44
C HIS A 302 19.23 10.58 -5.14
N PRO A 303 18.45 10.13 -6.15
CA PRO A 303 17.18 9.45 -5.90
C PRO A 303 17.43 8.11 -5.20
N VAL A 304 16.37 7.51 -4.66
CA VAL A 304 16.41 6.19 -4.00
C VAL A 304 16.98 5.15 -4.96
N LYS A 305 17.99 4.40 -4.51
CA LYS A 305 18.57 3.29 -5.27
C LYS A 305 17.66 2.09 -5.13
N LYS A 306 17.45 1.33 -6.21
CA LYS A 306 16.64 0.12 -6.20
C LYS A 306 17.30 -1.03 -6.94
N LYS A 307 17.09 -2.25 -6.44
CA LYS A 307 17.51 -3.51 -7.08
C LYS A 307 16.29 -4.41 -7.22
N LEU A 308 16.01 -4.90 -8.42
CA LEU A 308 14.95 -5.90 -8.64
C LEU A 308 15.29 -7.17 -7.87
N LEU A 309 14.35 -7.64 -7.05
CA LEU A 309 14.44 -8.90 -6.29
C LEU A 309 13.57 -9.99 -6.89
N LEU A 310 12.42 -9.61 -7.42
CA LEU A 310 11.43 -10.53 -7.97
C LEU A 310 10.66 -9.82 -9.09
N ASN A 311 10.64 -10.43 -10.26
CA ASN A 311 9.63 -10.16 -11.28
C ASN A 311 8.62 -11.32 -11.20
N MET A 312 7.37 -11.03 -10.82
CA MET A 312 6.43 -12.12 -10.59
C MET A 312 5.92 -12.76 -11.90
N ASP A 313 6.10 -12.10 -13.05
CA ASP A 313 5.83 -12.69 -14.37
C ASP A 313 6.66 -13.98 -14.59
N ASP A 314 7.86 -14.04 -14.02
CA ASP A 314 8.78 -15.18 -14.14
C ASP A 314 8.25 -16.43 -13.43
N LEU A 315 7.21 -16.29 -12.59
CA LEU A 315 6.55 -17.41 -11.92
C LEU A 315 5.64 -18.21 -12.86
N GLY A 316 5.21 -17.62 -14.00
CA GLY A 316 4.34 -18.29 -14.97
C GLY A 316 2.95 -18.63 -14.44
N ILE A 317 2.45 -17.88 -13.45
CA ILE A 317 1.14 -18.04 -12.84
C ILE A 317 0.31 -16.76 -12.97
N TYR A 318 -1.01 -16.89 -12.82
CA TYR A 318 -1.91 -15.73 -12.78
C TYR A 318 -1.72 -14.94 -11.48
N ILE A 319 -1.53 -13.63 -11.61
CA ILE A 319 -1.29 -12.72 -10.49
C ILE A 319 -2.24 -11.54 -10.64
N ASP A 320 -3.00 -11.30 -9.58
CA ASP A 320 -3.97 -10.23 -9.54
C ASP A 320 -3.38 -8.93 -8.97
N ASN A 321 -4.24 -7.97 -8.66
CA ASN A 321 -3.91 -6.65 -8.13
C ASN A 321 -3.16 -6.73 -6.77
N ILE A 322 -1.85 -7.00 -6.75
CA ILE A 322 -1.07 -7.07 -5.48
C ILE A 322 -1.00 -5.67 -4.86
N GLU A 323 -1.69 -5.50 -3.74
CA GLU A 323 -1.83 -4.20 -3.07
C GLU A 323 -1.15 -4.14 -1.69
N GLY A 324 -0.74 -5.28 -1.11
CA GLY A 324 -0.12 -5.27 0.23
C GLY A 324 0.95 -6.33 0.46
N ALA A 325 1.91 -6.01 1.33
CA ALA A 325 2.96 -6.93 1.76
C ALA A 325 3.24 -6.85 3.27
N THR A 326 3.50 -8.01 3.87
CA THR A 326 3.96 -8.09 5.27
C THR A 326 4.98 -9.21 5.47
N LEU A 327 5.77 -9.10 6.55
CA LEU A 327 6.56 -10.22 7.03
C LEU A 327 5.63 -11.24 7.68
N GLY A 328 5.81 -12.52 7.35
CA GLY A 328 5.05 -13.61 7.97
C GLY A 328 5.79 -14.27 9.14
N PRO A 329 5.41 -15.49 9.53
CA PRO A 329 6.18 -16.28 10.48
C PRO A 329 7.49 -16.80 9.87
N VAL A 330 8.45 -17.14 10.74
CA VAL A 330 9.67 -17.86 10.35
C VAL A 330 9.33 -19.32 10.06
N LEU A 331 9.82 -19.86 8.93
CA LEU A 331 9.65 -21.25 8.53
C LEU A 331 10.46 -22.20 9.43
N PRO A 332 10.15 -23.52 9.46
CA PRO A 332 10.93 -24.50 10.24
C PRO A 332 12.42 -24.55 9.89
N ASN A 333 12.82 -24.12 8.69
CA ASN A 333 14.22 -24.02 8.28
C ASN A 333 14.92 -22.73 8.78
N GLY A 334 14.22 -21.88 9.53
CA GLY A 334 14.75 -20.64 10.08
C GLY A 334 14.64 -19.43 9.15
N HIS A 335 14.13 -19.58 7.92
CA HIS A 335 14.00 -18.48 6.98
C HIS A 335 12.73 -17.67 7.22
N GLN A 336 12.85 -16.35 7.07
CA GLN A 336 11.73 -15.44 7.15
C GLN A 336 10.81 -15.60 5.94
N THR A 337 9.51 -15.34 6.12
CA THR A 337 8.55 -15.29 5.01
C THR A 337 8.11 -13.87 4.70
N VAL A 338 7.69 -13.64 3.46
CA VAL A 338 6.92 -12.48 3.02
C VAL A 338 5.58 -13.00 2.49
N ILE A 339 4.50 -12.33 2.86
CA ILE A 339 3.16 -12.60 2.35
C ILE A 339 2.68 -11.37 1.60
N PHE A 340 2.28 -11.55 0.36
CA PHE A 340 1.58 -10.54 -0.43
C PHE A 340 0.09 -10.84 -0.46
N VAL A 341 -0.74 -9.79 -0.49
CA VAL A 341 -2.18 -9.88 -0.69
C VAL A 341 -2.56 -9.19 -2.00
N ALA A 342 -3.45 -9.82 -2.77
CA ALA A 342 -4.08 -9.20 -3.92
C ALA A 342 -5.48 -8.72 -3.58
N ASP A 343 -5.77 -7.50 -4.00
CA ASP A 343 -7.10 -6.98 -4.12
C ASP A 343 -7.81 -7.64 -5.33
N ASN A 344 -9.11 -7.85 -5.19
CA ASN A 344 -9.96 -8.39 -6.24
C ASN A 344 -10.96 -7.38 -6.80
N ASN A 345 -10.91 -6.10 -6.40
CA ASN A 345 -11.85 -5.05 -6.79
C ASN A 345 -13.34 -5.43 -6.61
N PHE A 346 -13.64 -6.44 -5.78
CA PHE A 346 -14.94 -7.14 -5.72
C PHE A 346 -15.45 -7.66 -7.08
N TYR A 347 -14.57 -7.81 -8.07
CA TYR A 347 -14.90 -8.25 -9.41
C TYR A 347 -14.77 -9.77 -9.55
N LYS A 348 -15.70 -10.41 -10.29
CA LYS A 348 -15.77 -11.88 -10.38
C LYS A 348 -14.56 -12.51 -11.08
N ARG A 349 -13.89 -11.76 -11.95
CA ARG A 349 -12.72 -12.26 -12.69
C ARG A 349 -11.41 -12.09 -11.93
N GLU A 350 -11.46 -11.35 -10.82
CA GLU A 350 -10.30 -11.09 -9.99
C GLU A 350 -10.36 -11.88 -8.68
N GLN A 351 -9.18 -12.13 -8.12
CA GLN A 351 -8.96 -13.08 -7.03
C GLN A 351 -8.33 -12.39 -5.83
N SER A 352 -8.89 -12.62 -4.63
CA SER A 352 -8.21 -12.25 -3.39
C SER A 352 -7.15 -13.30 -3.08
N GLN A 353 -5.94 -13.06 -3.60
CA GLN A 353 -4.79 -13.96 -3.51
C GLN A 353 -3.96 -13.65 -2.27
N PHE A 354 -3.40 -14.69 -1.65
CA PHE A 354 -2.38 -14.62 -0.61
C PHE A 354 -1.17 -15.40 -1.12
N MET A 355 -0.08 -14.71 -1.43
CA MET A 355 1.11 -15.32 -2.01
C MET A 355 2.22 -15.39 -0.97
N LEU A 356 2.70 -16.60 -0.69
CA LEU A 356 3.75 -16.83 0.29
C LEU A 356 5.11 -16.99 -0.40
N PHE A 357 6.08 -16.23 0.09
CA PHE A 357 7.47 -16.30 -0.35
C PHE A 357 8.39 -16.59 0.83
N GLU A 358 9.42 -17.39 0.58
CA GLU A 358 10.58 -17.58 1.44
C GLU A 358 11.64 -16.52 1.12
N VAL A 359 12.19 -15.89 2.15
CA VAL A 359 13.33 -14.97 2.04
C VAL A 359 14.62 -15.80 2.00
N ILE A 360 15.35 -15.73 0.89
CA ILE A 360 16.61 -16.48 0.70
C ILE A 360 17.80 -15.58 1.05
N PRO A 361 18.61 -15.91 2.08
CA PRO A 361 19.76 -15.11 2.50
C PRO A 361 20.79 -14.78 1.41
#